data_AF-A0A8T4SW71-F1
#
_entry.id   AF-A0A8T4SW71-F1
#
_cell.length_a   1.000
_cell.length_b   1.000
_cell.length_c   1.000
_cell.angle_alpha   90.00
_cell.angle_beta   90.00
_cell.angle_gamma   90.00
#
_symmetry.space_group_name_H-M   'P 1'
#
loop_
_entity.id
_entity.type
_entity.pdbx_description
1 polymer ?
#
loop_
_entity_poly.entity_id
_entity_poly.type
_entity_poly.pdbx_seq_one_letter_code
_entity_poly.pdbx_strand_id
1 'polypeptide(L)'
;MAYENIATILSAATLVFTIFTLIFTVKNREFERGEVENAVNALLFGFFMTVIIVAIRLVESLNEWKPDALAAITPEATTYIGYLTQIETLALAPLLAVCCLVAMFLAKDLLEK
;
A
#
# COMPACT_ATOMS: atom_id res chain seq x y z
N MET A 1 -16.73 15.07 -5.35
CA MET A 1 -17.01 15.31 -3.92
C MET A 1 -17.32 14.05 -3.10
N ALA A 2 -18.46 13.36 -3.27
CA ALA A 2 -18.76 12.18 -2.41
C ALA A 2 -17.76 11.01 -2.59
N TYR A 3 -17.38 10.71 -3.83
CA TYR A 3 -16.39 9.67 -4.16
C TYR A 3 -14.97 10.01 -3.70
N GLU A 4 -14.55 11.27 -3.76
CA GLU A 4 -13.24 11.73 -3.26
C GLU A 4 -13.15 11.58 -1.74
N ASN A 5 -14.24 11.89 -1.03
CA ASN A 5 -14.31 11.71 0.42
C ASN A 5 -14.24 10.22 0.79
N ILE A 6 -14.93 9.34 0.05
CA ILE A 6 -14.86 7.88 0.28
C ILE A 6 -13.45 7.35 0.03
N ALA A 7 -12.79 7.76 -1.05
CA ALA A 7 -11.42 7.35 -1.35
C ALA A 7 -10.42 7.83 -0.29
N THR A 8 -10.59 9.05 0.21
CA THR A 8 -9.76 9.62 1.28
C THR A 8 -9.96 8.88 2.60
N ILE A 9 -11.22 8.58 2.96
CA ILE A 9 -11.57 7.81 4.16
C ILE A 9 -11.01 6.39 4.07
N LEU A 10 -11.14 5.72 2.92
CA LEU A 10 -10.56 4.40 2.70
C LEU A 10 -9.04 4.43 2.82
N SER A 11 -8.39 5.44 2.28
CA SER A 11 -6.93 5.59 2.34
C SER A 11 -6.45 5.79 3.78
N ALA A 12 -7.14 6.65 4.55
CA ALA A 12 -6.85 6.86 5.96
C ALA A 12 -7.09 5.59 6.80
N ALA A 13 -8.20 4.89 6.58
CA ALA A 13 -8.50 3.63 7.24
C ALA A 13 -7.45 2.56 6.91
N THR A 14 -7.05 2.46 5.64
CA THR A 14 -5.99 1.56 5.18
C THR A 14 -4.69 1.86 5.92
N LEU A 15 -4.30 3.13 6.02
CA LEU A 15 -3.09 3.55 6.74
C LEU A 15 -3.13 3.15 8.23
N VAL A 16 -4.28 3.36 8.89
CA VAL A 16 -4.50 3.00 10.29
C VAL A 16 -4.41 1.48 10.49
N PHE A 17 -5.09 0.69 9.67
CA PHE A 17 -5.02 -0.77 9.69
C PHE A 17 -3.59 -1.28 9.44
N THR A 18 -2.89 -0.60 8.53
CA THR A 18 -1.52 -0.91 8.13
C THR A 18 -0.55 -0.67 9.32
N ILE A 19 -0.74 0.42 10.08
CA ILE A 19 0.02 0.70 11.32
C ILE A 19 -0.30 -0.33 12.42
N PHE A 20 -1.58 -0.63 12.67
CA PHE A 20 -1.97 -1.62 13.67
C PHE A 20 -1.40 -3.01 13.34
N THR A 21 -1.46 -3.41 12.07
CA THR A 21 -0.87 -4.67 11.59
C THR A 21 0.63 -4.71 11.83
N LEU A 22 1.34 -3.61 11.59
CA LEU A 22 2.79 -3.53 11.80
C LEU A 22 3.17 -3.61 13.29
N ILE A 23 2.44 -2.90 14.16
CA ILE A 23 2.65 -2.98 15.62
C ILE A 23 2.38 -4.41 16.12
N PHE A 24 1.29 -5.02 15.66
CA PHE A 24 0.93 -6.40 16.02
C PHE A 24 2.00 -7.40 15.54
N THR A 25 2.50 -7.20 14.31
CA THR A 25 3.56 -8.02 13.71
C THR A 25 4.87 -7.93 14.50
N VAL A 26 5.31 -6.72 14.84
CA VAL A 26 6.56 -6.52 15.61
C VAL A 26 6.44 -7.13 17.00
N LYS A 27 5.29 -6.97 17.66
CA LYS A 27 5.06 -7.52 19.02
C LYS A 27 4.98 -9.04 19.07
N ASN A 28 4.48 -9.71 18.03
CA ASN A 28 4.32 -11.17 18.01
C ASN A 28 5.51 -11.90 17.35
N ARG A 29 6.56 -11.18 16.94
CA ARG A 29 7.75 -11.76 16.30
C ARG A 29 8.53 -12.70 17.23
N GLU A 30 8.31 -12.61 18.55
CA GLU A 30 8.99 -13.43 19.56
C GLU A 30 8.28 -14.77 19.86
N PHE A 31 7.06 -15.00 19.33
CA PHE A 31 6.24 -16.19 19.63
C PHE A 31 5.90 -17.01 18.36
N GLU A 32 6.82 -17.90 17.97
CA GLU A 32 6.59 -19.18 17.25
C GLU A 32 6.00 -19.27 15.80
N ARG A 33 6.48 -20.33 15.12
CA ARG A 33 6.00 -21.02 13.89
C ARG A 33 6.17 -20.29 12.55
N GLY A 34 6.96 -20.90 11.66
CA GLY A 34 7.22 -20.40 10.29
C GLY A 34 5.97 -20.16 9.42
N GLU A 35 4.81 -20.70 9.78
CA GLU A 35 3.52 -20.36 9.14
C GLU A 35 3.05 -18.94 9.50
N VAL A 36 3.22 -18.53 10.77
CA VAL A 36 2.96 -17.15 11.23
C VAL A 36 3.97 -16.20 10.60
N GLU A 37 5.23 -16.62 10.48
CA GLU A 37 6.30 -15.85 9.84
C GLU A 37 5.99 -15.57 8.36
N ASN A 38 5.43 -16.55 7.63
CA ASN A 38 5.02 -16.36 6.23
C ASN A 38 3.82 -15.42 6.08
N ALA A 39 2.81 -15.52 6.95
CA ALA A 39 1.66 -14.60 6.96
C ALA A 39 2.11 -13.17 7.28
N VAL A 40 3.00 -13.03 8.27
CA VAL A 40 3.65 -11.78 8.66
C VAL A 40 4.47 -11.18 7.52
N ASN A 41 5.27 -12.00 6.83
CA ASN A 41 6.08 -11.53 5.70
C ASN A 41 5.22 -11.08 4.52
N ALA A 42 4.11 -11.77 4.24
CA ALA A 42 3.13 -11.35 3.25
C ALA A 42 2.50 -9.99 3.61
N LEU A 43 2.16 -9.78 4.89
CA LEU A 43 1.62 -8.50 5.37
C LEU A 43 2.66 -7.37 5.33
N LEU A 44 3.92 -7.65 5.70
CA LEU A 44 5.02 -6.67 5.61
C LEU A 44 5.32 -6.28 4.16
N PHE A 45 5.25 -7.24 3.24
CA PHE A 45 5.39 -6.96 1.81
C PHE A 45 4.20 -6.15 1.27
N GLY A 46 2.97 -6.48 1.70
CA GLY A 46 1.78 -5.67 1.44
C GLY A 46 1.92 -4.24 1.98
N PHE A 47 2.41 -4.07 3.22
CA PHE A 47 2.70 -2.78 3.82
C PHE A 47 3.67 -1.96 2.96
N PHE A 48 4.75 -2.59 2.49
CA PHE A 48 5.72 -1.94 1.61
C PHE A 48 5.06 -1.46 0.31
N MET A 49 4.19 -2.26 -0.30
CA MET A 49 3.42 -1.85 -1.48
C MET A 49 2.50 -0.66 -1.18
N THR A 50 1.81 -0.66 -0.03
CA THR A 50 1.00 0.48 0.41
C THR A 50 1.82 1.76 0.52
N VAL A 51 3.03 1.70 1.09
CA VAL A 51 3.92 2.87 1.19
C VAL A 51 4.29 3.41 -0.19
N ILE A 52 4.61 2.53 -1.15
CA ILE A 52 4.93 2.93 -2.53
C ILE A 52 3.71 3.57 -3.19
N ILE A 53 2.52 2.97 -3.06
CA ILE A 53 1.27 3.51 -3.61
C ILE A 53 1.01 4.91 -3.05
N VAL A 54 1.12 5.09 -1.73
CA VAL A 54 0.94 6.41 -1.10
C VAL A 54 1.96 7.42 -1.61
N ALA A 55 3.22 7.01 -1.81
CA ALA A 55 4.25 7.89 -2.36
C ALA A 55 3.92 8.32 -3.80
N ILE A 56 3.45 7.39 -4.65
CA ILE A 56 3.02 7.70 -6.03
C ILE A 56 1.86 8.69 -6.02
N ARG A 57 0.84 8.46 -5.19
CA ARG A 57 -0.31 9.37 -5.07
C ARG A 57 0.06 10.74 -4.53
N LEU A 58 1.04 10.81 -3.63
CA LEU A 58 1.54 12.08 -3.12
C LEU A 58 2.25 12.88 -4.23
N VAL A 59 3.02 12.19 -5.08
CA VAL A 59 3.65 12.80 -6.26
C VAL A 59 2.62 13.25 -7.28
N GLU A 60 1.58 12.45 -7.55
CA GLU A 60 0.46 12.83 -8.42
C GLU A 60 -0.27 14.07 -7.89
N SER A 61 -0.60 14.09 -6.60
CA SER A 61 -1.27 15.24 -5.97
C SER A 61 -0.42 16.52 -6.01
N LEU A 62 0.90 16.41 -5.83
CA LEU A 62 1.82 17.54 -6.00
C LEU A 62 1.83 18.06 -7.44
N ASN A 63 1.74 17.15 -8.42
CA ASN A 63 1.67 17.50 -9.84
C ASN A 63 0.35 18.18 -10.22
N GLU A 64 -0.77 17.74 -9.65
CA GLU A 64 -2.06 18.41 -9.83
C GLU A 64 -2.07 19.81 -9.21
N TRP A 65 -1.42 19.98 -8.05
CA TRP A 65 -1.39 21.27 -7.34
C TRP A 65 -0.43 22.29 -7.98
N LYS A 66 0.74 21.85 -8.48
CA LYS A 66 1.75 22.70 -9.11
C LYS A 66 2.42 22.03 -10.30
N PRO A 67 1.72 21.91 -11.44
CA PRO A 67 2.26 21.25 -12.63
C PRO A 67 3.50 21.98 -13.19
N ASP A 68 3.49 23.31 -13.14
CA ASP A 68 4.56 24.15 -13.68
C ASP A 68 5.88 24.02 -12.88
N ALA A 69 5.80 23.72 -11.58
CA ALA A 69 6.98 23.57 -10.73
C ALA A 69 7.75 22.27 -11.04
N LEU A 70 7.03 21.20 -11.39
CA LEU A 70 7.62 19.92 -11.79
C LEU A 70 8.13 19.96 -13.23
N ALA A 71 7.37 20.59 -14.13
CA ALA A 71 7.79 20.82 -15.51
C ALA A 71 9.07 21.68 -15.61
N ALA A 72 9.27 22.60 -14.66
CA ALA A 72 10.49 23.41 -14.57
C ALA A 72 11.75 22.62 -14.18
N ILE A 73 11.60 21.48 -13.50
CA ILE A 73 12.73 20.60 -13.13
C ILE A 73 13.03 19.63 -14.27
N THR A 74 11.99 19.06 -14.88
CA THR A 74 12.11 18.12 -16.00
C THR A 74 10.90 18.27 -16.94
N PRO A 75 11.09 18.54 -18.24
CA PRO A 75 10.00 18.79 -19.19
C PRO A 75 9.00 17.62 -19.31
N GLU A 76 9.47 16.40 -19.05
CA GLU A 76 8.71 15.16 -19.17
C GLU A 76 8.15 14.67 -17.82
N ALA A 77 8.28 15.44 -16.74
CA ALA A 77 7.90 15.03 -15.39
C ALA A 77 6.42 14.60 -15.30
N THR A 78 5.52 15.31 -15.96
CA THR A 78 4.09 15.00 -16.01
C THR A 78 3.81 13.65 -16.67
N THR A 79 4.55 13.31 -17.73
CA THR A 79 4.44 12.03 -18.43
C THR A 79 4.94 10.88 -17.57
N TYR A 80 6.06 11.04 -16.87
CA TYR A 80 6.58 10.03 -15.94
C TYR A 80 5.64 9.76 -14.77
N ILE A 81 4.99 10.80 -14.24
CA ILE A 81 3.99 10.65 -13.18
C ILE A 81 2.78 9.84 -13.69
N GLY A 82 2.34 10.08 -14.93
CA GLY A 82 1.30 9.28 -15.57
C GLY A 82 1.68 7.79 -15.73
N TYR A 83 2.95 7.48 -16.01
CA TYR A 83 3.41 6.09 -16.02
C TYR A 83 3.42 5.46 -14.62
N LEU A 84 3.81 6.22 -13.59
CA LEU A 84 3.81 5.74 -12.21
C LEU A 84 2.40 5.41 -11.72
N THR A 85 1.40 6.23 -12.04
CA THR A 85 -0.01 5.97 -11.65
C THR A 85 -0.62 4.80 -12.44
N GLN A 86 -0.20 4.59 -13.68
CA GLN A 86 -0.54 3.37 -14.43
C GLN A 86 0.06 2.11 -13.79
N ILE A 87 1.33 2.15 -13.39
CA ILE A 87 1.98 1.02 -12.68
C ILE A 87 1.31 0.76 -11.34
N GLU A 88 0.93 1.81 -10.60
CA GLU A 88 0.14 1.69 -9.37
C GLU A 88 -1.13 0.88 -9.61
N THR A 89 -1.90 1.28 -10.63
CA THR A 89 -3.23 0.72 -10.90
C THR A 89 -3.15 -0.70 -11.46
N LEU A 90 -2.21 -0.96 -12.38
CA LEU A 90 -2.12 -2.23 -13.11
C LEU A 90 -1.33 -3.30 -12.38
N ALA A 91 -0.40 -2.92 -11.50
CA ALA A 91 0.50 -3.86 -10.83
C ALA A 91 0.44 -3.75 -9.30
N LEU A 92 0.71 -2.57 -8.73
CA LEU A 92 0.93 -2.45 -7.28
C LEU A 92 -0.35 -2.69 -6.47
N ALA A 93 -1.49 -2.12 -6.88
CA ALA A 93 -2.76 -2.32 -6.20
C ALA A 93 -3.24 -3.80 -6.25
N PRO A 94 -3.18 -4.50 -7.41
CA PRO A 94 -3.40 -5.95 -7.46
C PRO A 94 -2.44 -6.75 -6.56
N LEU A 95 -1.15 -6.42 -6.57
CA LEU A 95 -0.14 -7.07 -5.71
C LEU A 95 -0.48 -6.90 -4.23
N LEU A 96 -0.86 -5.70 -3.80
CA LEU A 96 -1.33 -5.44 -2.44
C LEU A 96 -2.54 -6.33 -2.07
N ALA A 97 -3.53 -6.41 -2.97
CA ALA A 97 -4.71 -7.26 -2.75
C ALA A 97 -4.33 -8.74 -2.59
N VAL A 98 -3.39 -9.24 -3.40
CA VAL A 98 -2.88 -10.61 -3.28
C VAL A 98 -2.16 -10.83 -1.94
N CYS A 99 -1.35 -9.87 -1.49
CA CYS A 99 -0.65 -9.96 -0.21
C CYS A 99 -1.64 -10.08 0.96
N CYS A 100 -2.70 -9.28 0.95
CA CYS A 100 -3.77 -9.34 1.94
C CYS A 100 -4.54 -10.66 1.88
N LEU A 101 -4.86 -11.17 0.68
CA LEU A 101 -5.53 -12.45 0.50
C LEU A 101 -4.69 -13.61 1.02
N VAL A 102 -3.41 -13.68 0.64
CA VAL A 102 -2.48 -14.72 1.10
C VAL A 102 -2.33 -14.68 2.62
N ALA A 103 -2.19 -13.49 3.20
CA ALA A 103 -2.13 -13.34 4.66
C ALA A 103 -3.42 -13.84 5.35
N MET A 104 -4.60 -13.55 4.79
CA MET A 104 -5.87 -14.04 5.33
C MET A 104 -6.01 -15.56 5.25
N PHE A 105 -5.61 -16.17 4.13
CA PHE A 105 -5.65 -17.64 3.98
C PHE A 105 -4.69 -18.32 4.96
N LEU A 106 -3.45 -17.82 5.06
CA LEU A 106 -2.47 -18.36 6.02
C LEU A 106 -2.93 -18.18 7.47
N ALA A 107 -3.53 -17.04 7.82
CA ALA A 107 -4.08 -16.80 9.15
C ALA A 107 -5.28 -17.70 9.47
N LYS A 108 -6.15 -17.99 8.48
CA LYS A 108 -7.26 -18.92 8.63
C LYS A 108 -6.77 -20.33 8.93
N ASP A 109 -5.80 -20.83 8.16
CA ASP A 109 -5.24 -22.17 8.33
C ASP A 109 -4.58 -22.36 9.71
N LEU A 110 -4.10 -21.27 10.31
CA LEU A 110 -3.60 -21.23 11.69
C LEU A 110 -4.69 -21.30 12.76
N LEU A 111 -5.89 -20.76 12.49
CA LEU A 111 -7.02 -20.75 13.44
C LEU A 111 -7.86 -22.03 13.40
N GLU A 112 -7.84 -22.77 12.29
CA GLU A 112 -8.55 -24.05 12.13
C GLU A 112 -7.74 -25.27 12.62
N LYS A 113 -6.48 -25.07 13.05
CA LYS A 113 -5.63 -26.09 13.71
C LYS A 113 -5.75 -26.04 15.24
#